data_AF-A0A9D2MV19-F1
#
_entry.id   AF-A0A9D2MV19-F1
#
_cell.length_a   1.000
_cell.length_b   1.000
_cell.length_c   1.000
_cell.angle_alpha   90.00
_cell.angle_beta   90.00
_cell.angle_gamma   90.00
#
_symmetry.space_group_name_H-M   'P 1'
#
loop_
_entity.id
_entity.type
_entity.pdbx_description
1 polymer ?
#
loop_
_entity_poly.entity_id
_entity_poly.type
_entity_poly.pdbx_seq_one_letter_code
_entity_poly.pdbx_strand_id
1 'polypeptide(L)'
;MDCVHHSNYIRWFEEARTFLMDQGGFGYAAMERLGVMSPVLEVEATYRTMARFGDTVEIETRLEAYTGTRVEFSYTVRDQETGVVRCQGKTRHCFLGPQGRPVSLRKACPAYHQKIAAFLEE
;
A
#
# COMPACT_ATOMS: atom_id res chain seq x y z
N MET A 1 -10.96 10.38 22.79
CA MET A 1 -11.33 10.64 21.38
C MET A 1 -12.45 9.68 21.04
N ASP A 2 -13.57 10.19 20.53
CA ASP A 2 -14.79 9.42 20.20
C ASP A 2 -14.74 8.77 18.79
N CYS A 3 -13.60 8.92 18.10
CA CYS A 3 -13.34 8.34 16.80
C CYS A 3 -11.90 7.82 16.74
N VAL A 4 -11.64 6.95 15.77
CA VAL A 4 -10.31 6.41 15.49
C VAL A 4 -9.33 7.54 15.22
N HIS A 5 -8.16 7.49 15.87
CA HIS A 5 -7.09 8.47 15.66
C HIS A 5 -6.62 8.44 14.20
N HIS A 6 -6.49 9.62 13.58
CA HIS A 6 -6.18 9.78 12.15
C HIS A 6 -4.95 8.97 11.69
N SER A 7 -3.89 8.90 12.51
CA SER A 7 -2.68 8.12 12.16
C SER A 7 -2.93 6.62 12.01
N ASN A 8 -3.98 6.07 12.61
CA ASN A 8 -4.27 4.63 12.52
C ASN A 8 -4.74 4.23 11.13
N TYR A 9 -5.34 5.14 10.37
CA TYR A 9 -5.67 4.87 8.96
C TYR A 9 -4.42 4.59 8.15
N ILE A 10 -3.30 5.26 8.44
CA ILE A 10 -2.03 5.02 7.73
C ILE A 10 -1.47 3.63 8.06
N ARG A 11 -1.63 3.18 9.31
CA ARG A 11 -1.28 1.81 9.71
C ARG A 11 -2.15 0.79 8.97
N TRP A 12 -3.45 1.06 8.88
CA TRP A 12 -4.37 0.21 8.13
C TRP A 12 -4.05 0.14 6.63
N PHE A 13 -3.65 1.26 6.02
CA PHE A 13 -3.16 1.28 4.64
C PHE A 13 -1.94 0.38 4.46
N GLU A 14 -1.03 0.37 5.42
CA GLU A 14 0.15 -0.51 5.40
C GLU A 14 -0.20 -1.99 5.52
N GLU A 15 -1.09 -2.36 6.45
CA GLU A 15 -1.57 -3.74 6.58
C GLU A 15 -2.26 -4.21 5.30
N ALA A 16 -3.18 -3.40 4.76
CA ALA A 16 -3.94 -3.74 3.55
C ALA A 16 -3.04 -3.82 2.30
N ARG A 17 -2.06 -2.90 2.16
CA ARG A 17 -1.05 -2.95 1.10
C ARG A 17 -0.21 -4.21 1.19
N THR A 18 0.28 -4.56 2.38
CA THR A 18 1.12 -5.74 2.59
C THR A 18 0.35 -7.01 2.22
N PHE A 19 -0.92 -7.10 2.65
CA PHE A 19 -1.80 -8.20 2.26
C PHE A 19 -2.00 -8.28 0.73
N LEU A 20 -2.28 -7.16 0.06
CA LEU A 20 -2.42 -7.12 -1.40
C LEU A 20 -1.15 -7.59 -2.11
N MET A 21 0.01 -7.13 -1.66
CA MET A 21 1.32 -7.50 -2.17
C MET A 21 1.57 -9.02 -2.07
N ASP A 22 1.21 -9.62 -0.94
CA ASP A 22 1.31 -11.07 -0.74
C ASP A 22 0.40 -11.85 -1.69
N GLN A 23 -0.85 -11.39 -1.88
CA GLN A 23 -1.80 -12.01 -2.83
C GLN A 23 -1.29 -11.92 -4.27
N GLY A 24 -0.68 -10.80 -4.66
CA GLY A 24 -0.07 -10.63 -5.98
C GLY A 24 1.26 -11.37 -6.18
N GLY A 25 1.77 -12.08 -5.17
CA GLY A 25 3.02 -12.83 -5.23
C GLY A 25 4.29 -11.96 -5.20
N PHE A 26 4.15 -10.65 -4.97
CA PHE A 26 5.23 -9.69 -4.74
C PHE A 26 5.16 -9.19 -3.29
N GLY A 27 5.18 -10.14 -2.36
CA GLY A 27 5.12 -9.88 -0.93
C GLY A 27 6.32 -9.11 -0.40
N TYR A 28 6.08 -8.23 0.57
CA TYR A 28 7.09 -7.32 1.11
C TYR A 28 8.28 -8.07 1.73
N ALA A 29 8.03 -9.14 2.49
CA ALA A 29 9.08 -9.94 3.11
C ALA A 29 10.02 -10.62 2.08
N ALA A 30 9.50 -10.96 0.89
CA ALA A 30 10.32 -11.53 -0.17
C ALA A 30 11.26 -10.48 -0.79
N MET A 31 10.77 -9.24 -0.93
CA MET A 31 11.57 -8.12 -1.41
C MET A 31 12.71 -7.77 -0.46
N GLU A 32 12.45 -7.73 0.85
CA GLU A 32 13.48 -7.44 1.85
C GLU A 32 14.58 -8.51 1.87
N ARG A 33 14.22 -9.80 1.72
CA ARG A 33 15.21 -10.89 1.57
C ARG A 33 16.10 -10.73 0.34
N LEU A 34 15.63 -10.02 -0.68
CA LEU A 34 16.40 -9.70 -1.89
C LEU A 34 17.22 -8.41 -1.74
N GLY A 35 17.25 -7.81 -0.53
CA GLY A 35 18.00 -6.60 -0.23
C GLY A 35 17.37 -5.32 -0.80
N VAL A 36 16.08 -5.37 -1.16
CA VAL A 36 15.33 -4.22 -1.65
C VAL A 36 14.35 -3.76 -0.58
N MET A 37 14.34 -2.45 -0.31
CA MET A 37 13.39 -1.81 0.59
C MET A 37 12.44 -0.92 -0.21
N SER A 38 11.24 -0.69 0.30
CA SER A 38 10.25 0.20 -0.32
C SER A 38 9.72 1.25 0.65
N PRO A 39 10.46 2.33 0.93
CA PRO A 39 9.98 3.38 1.80
C PRO A 39 8.85 4.20 1.16
N VAL A 40 7.92 4.65 2.00
CA VAL A 40 6.87 5.61 1.64
C VAL A 40 7.52 6.97 1.39
N LEU A 41 7.25 7.57 0.22
CA LEU A 41 7.61 8.94 -0.12
C LEU A 41 6.53 9.94 0.30
N GLU A 42 5.27 9.55 0.17
CA GLU A 42 4.12 10.41 0.39
C GLU A 42 2.92 9.58 0.82
N VAL A 43 2.12 10.16 1.71
CA VAL A 43 0.85 9.61 2.14
C VAL A 43 -0.22 10.69 2.14
N GLU A 44 -1.36 10.36 1.56
CA GLU A 44 -2.56 11.20 1.53
C GLU A 44 -3.70 10.46 2.21
N ALA A 45 -4.48 11.16 3.04
CA ALA A 45 -5.66 10.62 3.68
C ALA A 45 -6.75 11.70 3.77
N THR A 46 -7.89 11.41 3.15
CA THR A 46 -9.09 12.24 3.21
C THR A 46 -10.12 11.54 4.09
N TYR A 47 -10.37 12.08 5.27
CA TYR A 47 -11.32 11.55 6.24
C TYR A 47 -12.73 12.09 5.93
N ARG A 48 -13.65 11.21 5.53
CA ARG A 48 -15.01 11.57 5.07
C ARG A 48 -16.02 11.47 6.21
N THR A 49 -15.97 10.37 6.96
CA THR A 49 -16.84 10.12 8.12
C THR A 49 -16.04 9.44 9.23
N MET A 50 -16.60 9.39 10.44
CA MET A 50 -15.92 8.83 11.60
C MET A 50 -16.05 7.31 11.63
N ALA A 51 -14.96 6.60 11.88
CA ALA A 51 -14.97 5.24 12.41
C ALA A 51 -14.83 5.29 13.93
N ARG A 52 -15.51 4.39 14.64
CA ARG A 52 -15.57 4.32 16.10
C ARG A 52 -15.07 2.97 16.62
N PHE A 53 -14.90 2.91 17.93
CA PHE A 53 -14.59 1.65 18.59
C PHE A 53 -15.77 0.67 18.43
N GLY A 54 -15.48 -0.56 18.03
CA GLY A 54 -16.48 -1.59 17.75
C GLY A 54 -16.88 -1.69 16.28
N ASP A 55 -16.62 -0.67 15.46
CA ASP A 55 -16.87 -0.74 14.02
C ASP A 55 -15.92 -1.75 13.36
N THR A 56 -16.45 -2.52 12.41
CA THR A 56 -15.64 -3.30 11.47
C THR A 56 -15.56 -2.56 10.14
N VAL A 57 -14.35 -2.43 9.59
CA VAL A 57 -14.12 -1.74 8.32
C VAL A 57 -13.52 -2.68 7.29
N GLU A 58 -13.90 -2.49 6.04
CA GLU A 58 -13.29 -3.12 4.87
C GLU A 58 -12.40 -2.11 4.15
N ILE A 59 -11.25 -2.57 3.69
CA ILE A 59 -10.25 -1.72 3.03
C ILE A 59 -10.01 -2.25 1.63
N GLU A 60 -10.60 -1.59 0.65
CA GLU A 60 -10.28 -1.85 -0.75
C GLU A 60 -8.92 -1.19 -1.06
N THR A 61 -7.97 -1.99 -1.56
CA THR A 61 -6.63 -1.52 -1.92
C THR A 61 -6.35 -1.85 -3.37
N ARG A 62 -5.78 -0.89 -4.12
CA ARG A 62 -5.43 -1.08 -5.53
C ARG A 62 -4.01 -0.64 -5.81
N LEU A 63 -3.36 -1.34 -6.74
CA LEU A 63 -2.12 -0.87 -7.37
C LEU A 63 -2.50 0.09 -8.49
N GLU A 64 -2.19 1.37 -8.34
CA GLU A 64 -2.67 2.41 -9.27
C GLU A 64 -1.65 2.72 -10.37
N ALA A 65 -0.37 2.71 -10.02
CA ALA A 65 0.69 3.04 -10.96
C ALA A 65 2.01 2.40 -10.58
N TYR A 66 2.81 2.06 -11.59
CA TYR A 66 4.14 1.51 -11.41
C TYR A 66 5.05 1.93 -12.56
N THR A 67 6.25 2.42 -12.25
CA THR A 67 7.24 2.87 -13.24
C THR A 67 8.50 2.01 -13.29
N GLY A 68 8.66 1.09 -12.36
CA GLY A 68 9.91 0.37 -12.11
C GLY A 68 10.78 0.99 -11.01
N THR A 69 10.65 2.29 -10.74
CA THR A 69 11.36 2.98 -9.64
C THR A 69 10.41 3.51 -8.56
N ARG A 70 9.13 3.65 -8.91
CA ARG A 70 8.06 4.09 -8.00
C ARG A 70 6.83 3.22 -8.16
N VAL A 71 6.05 3.15 -7.08
CA VAL A 71 4.75 2.48 -7.03
C VAL A 71 3.75 3.34 -6.26
N GLU A 72 2.52 3.42 -6.75
CA GLU A 72 1.39 4.10 -6.10
C GLU A 72 0.30 3.09 -5.77
N PHE A 73 -0.25 3.20 -4.55
CA PHE A 73 -1.41 2.45 -4.09
C PHE A 73 -2.51 3.41 -3.68
N SER A 74 -3.77 3.04 -3.94
CA SER A 74 -4.95 3.71 -3.39
C SER A 74 -5.67 2.83 -2.37
N TYR A 75 -6.40 3.48 -1.48
CA TYR A 75 -7.15 2.85 -0.41
C TYR A 75 -8.53 3.49 -0.29
N THR A 76 -9.56 2.66 -0.14
CA THR A 76 -10.90 3.10 0.27
C THR A 76 -11.35 2.30 1.49
N VAL A 77 -11.46 2.96 2.63
CA VAL A 77 -11.93 2.38 3.90
C VAL A 77 -13.43 2.61 4.00
N ARG A 78 -14.18 1.52 4.12
CA ARG A 78 -15.63 1.52 4.27
C ARG A 78 -16.02 0.83 5.56
N ASP A 79 -17.10 1.30 6.14
CA ASP A 79 -17.82 0.53 7.13
C ASP A 79 -18.33 -0.78 6.50
N GLN A 80 -18.09 -1.92 7.14
CA GLN A 80 -18.45 -3.23 6.59
C GLN A 80 -19.97 -3.41 6.46
N GLU A 81 -20.74 -2.94 7.44
CA GLU A 81 -22.18 -3.16 7.48
C GLU A 81 -22.94 -2.18 6.58
N THR A 82 -22.55 -0.92 6.60
CA THR A 82 -23.27 0.17 5.92
C THR A 82 -22.68 0.57 4.57
N GLY A 83 -21.45 0.14 4.26
CA GLY A 83 -20.72 0.53 3.05
C GLY A 83 -20.27 2.00 3.01
N VAL A 84 -20.55 2.77 4.06
CA VAL A 84 -20.23 4.19 4.16
C VAL A 84 -18.72 4.39 4.14
N VAL A 85 -18.25 5.30 3.28
CA VAL A 85 -16.82 5.64 3.21
C VAL A 85 -16.38 6.38 4.47
N ARG A 86 -15.43 5.80 5.19
CA ARG A 86 -14.76 6.43 6.33
C ARG A 86 -13.59 7.28 5.87
N CYS A 87 -12.73 6.71 5.01
CA CYS A 87 -11.51 7.38 4.54
C CYS A 87 -11.14 6.91 3.13
N GLN A 88 -10.53 7.81 2.36
CA GLN A 88 -9.83 7.47 1.13
C GLN A 88 -8.39 7.95 1.23
N GLY A 89 -7.45 7.19 0.69
CA GLY A 89 -6.05 7.54 0.78
C GLY A 89 -5.22 7.05 -0.38
N LYS A 90 -3.98 7.52 -0.43
CA LYS A 90 -2.96 7.10 -1.38
C LYS A 90 -1.61 7.02 -0.67
N THR A 91 -0.76 6.12 -1.14
CA THR A 91 0.66 6.10 -0.75
C THR A 91 1.52 5.94 -1.98
N ARG A 92 2.59 6.73 -2.06
CA ARG A 92 3.63 6.60 -3.09
C ARG A 92 4.90 6.09 -2.45
N HIS A 93 5.60 5.21 -3.14
CA HIS A 93 6.83 4.59 -2.66
C HIS A 93 7.92 4.64 -3.72
N CYS A 94 9.17 4.53 -3.27
CA CYS A 94 10.31 4.22 -4.14
C CYS A 94 10.95 2.91 -3.71
N PHE A 95 11.92 2.43 -4.49
CA PHE A 95 12.70 1.26 -4.14
C PHE A 95 14.14 1.65 -3.84
N LEU A 96 14.68 1.18 -2.72
CA LEU A 96 16.08 1.33 -2.34
C LEU A 96 16.79 -0.02 -2.42
N GLY A 97 18.02 -0.03 -2.95
CA GLY A 97 18.88 -1.20 -2.87
C GLY A 97 19.58 -1.33 -1.51
N PRO A 98 20.46 -2.33 -1.33
CA PRO A 98 21.11 -2.61 -0.04
C PRO A 98 21.94 -1.46 0.52
N GLN A 99 22.45 -0.59 -0.36
CA GLN A 99 23.23 0.60 0.01
C GLN A 99 22.35 1.83 0.33
N GLY A 100 21.02 1.66 0.44
CA GLY A 100 20.07 2.74 0.71
C GLY A 100 19.88 3.72 -0.44
N ARG A 101 20.32 3.38 -1.66
CA ARG A 101 20.20 4.24 -2.85
C ARG A 101 19.00 3.85 -3.69
N PRO A 102 18.30 4.81 -4.32
CA PRO A 102 17.20 4.51 -5.24
C PRO A 102 17.62 3.56 -6.36
N VAL A 103 16.81 2.55 -6.62
CA VAL A 103 17.03 1.56 -7.69
C VAL A 103 15.79 1.39 -8.56
N SER A 104 16.02 0.93 -9.78
CA SER A 104 14.96 0.41 -10.65
C SER A 104 14.84 -1.09 -10.45
N LEU A 105 13.66 -1.58 -10.10
CA LEU A 105 13.38 -3.01 -9.99
C LEU A 105 13.61 -3.74 -11.32
N ARG A 106 13.43 -3.07 -12.47
CA ARG A 106 13.75 -3.64 -13.80
C ARG A 106 15.18 -4.18 -13.87
N LYS A 107 16.12 -3.55 -13.15
CA LYS A 107 17.53 -3.94 -13.10
C LYS A 107 17.88 -4.70 -11.83
N ALA A 108 17.44 -4.20 -10.67
CA ALA A 108 17.81 -4.75 -9.37
C ALA A 108 17.07 -6.06 -9.04
N CYS A 109 15.83 -6.22 -9.51
CA CYS A 109 15.03 -7.40 -9.26
C CYS A 109 14.02 -7.67 -10.40
N PRO A 110 14.47 -8.18 -11.56
CA PRO A 110 13.62 -8.33 -12.75
C PRO A 110 12.40 -9.24 -12.53
N ALA A 111 12.55 -10.30 -11.73
CA ALA A 111 11.45 -11.20 -11.40
C ALA A 111 10.34 -10.50 -10.60
N TYR A 112 10.72 -9.62 -9.66
CA TYR A 112 9.75 -8.85 -8.88
C TYR A 112 9.11 -7.74 -9.73
N HIS A 113 9.89 -7.13 -10.63
CA HIS A 113 9.36 -6.20 -11.63
C HIS A 113 8.26 -6.83 -12.50
N GLN A 114 8.47 -8.04 -13.00
CA GLN A 114 7.49 -8.76 -13.82
C GLN A 114 6.18 -9.02 -13.07
N LYS A 115 6.26 -9.41 -11.80
CA LYS A 115 5.07 -9.65 -10.96
C LYS A 115 4.23 -8.39 -10.74
N ILE A 116 4.86 -7.27 -10.39
CA ILE A 116 4.14 -5.99 -10.22
C ILE A 116 3.53 -5.54 -11.54
N ALA A 117 4.27 -5.67 -12.66
CA ALA A 117 3.77 -5.27 -13.97
C ALA A 117 2.54 -6.09 -14.38
N ALA A 118 2.57 -7.41 -14.20
CA ALA A 118 1.44 -8.29 -14.49
C ALA A 118 0.22 -7.95 -13.62
N PHE A 119 0.43 -7.70 -12.32
CA PHE A 119 -0.66 -7.34 -11.40
C PHE A 119 -1.31 -5.99 -11.70
N LEU A 120 -0.58 -5.05 -12.32
CA LEU A 120 -1.15 -3.75 -12.72
C LEU A 120 -2.06 -3.87 -13.95
N GLU A 121 -1.87 -4.91 -14.77
CA GLU A 121 -2.64 -5.14 -15.99
C GLU A 121 -3.96 -5.90 -15.74
N GLU A 122 -4.14 -6.45 -14.53
CA GLU A 122 -5.39 -7.10 -14.06
C GLU A 122 -6.42 -6.09 -13.55
#